data_AF-A0A7C8HD86-F1
#
_entry.id   AF-A0A7C8HD86-F1
#
_cell.length_a   1.000
_cell.length_b   1.000
_cell.length_c   1.000
_cell.angle_alpha   90.00
_cell.angle_beta   90.00
_cell.angle_gamma   90.00
#
_symmetry.space_group_name_H-M   'P 1'
#
loop_
_entity.id
_entity.type
_entity.pdbx_description
1 polymer ?
#
loop_
_entity_poly.entity_id
_entity_poly.type
_entity_poly.pdbx_seq_one_letter_code
_entity_poly.pdbx_strand_id
1 'polypeptide(L)' 'MATVMNITEINIITVDKSDDVWLIEGEITFEEELLTTFQANYNSITGEFEELDIETDPKDYDEDDLKEMILKAVENYE' A
#
# COMPACT_ATOMS: atom_id res chain seq x y z
N MET A 1 -11.81 -16.78 -15.79
CA MET A 1 -11.25 -16.72 -14.43
C MET A 1 -10.27 -15.58 -14.50
N ALA A 2 -10.58 -14.44 -13.88
CA ALA A 2 -9.58 -13.40 -13.69
C ALA A 2 -8.64 -13.93 -12.60
N THR A 3 -7.35 -13.95 -12.86
CA THR A 3 -6.35 -14.42 -11.90
C THR A 3 -6.00 -13.21 -11.06
N VAL A 4 -6.53 -13.16 -9.84
CA VAL A 4 -6.15 -12.13 -8.88
C VAL A 4 -4.65 -12.28 -8.59
N MET A 5 -3.87 -11.27 -8.94
CA MET A 5 -2.48 -11.10 -8.55
C MET A 5 -2.39 -10.96 -7.04
N ASN A 6 -1.55 -11.81 -6.45
CA ASN A 6 -1.32 -11.81 -5.01
C ASN A 6 -0.19 -10.85 -4.66
N ILE A 7 -0.42 -10.05 -3.63
CA ILE A 7 0.61 -9.19 -3.06
C ILE A 7 1.52 -10.07 -2.21
N THR A 8 2.79 -10.11 -2.59
CA THR A 8 3.78 -10.99 -1.95
C THR A 8 4.56 -10.26 -0.88
N GLU A 9 4.92 -9.00 -1.12
CA GLU A 9 5.66 -8.17 -0.16
C GLU A 9 5.31 -6.70 -0.33
N ILE A 10 5.28 -5.97 0.80
CA ILE A 10 5.17 -4.51 0.83
C ILE A 10 6.33 -3.95 1.62
N ASN A 11 7.05 -3.02 1.02
CA ASN A 11 8.18 -2.34 1.62
C ASN A 11 7.86 -0.85 1.74
N ILE A 12 7.80 -0.33 2.97
CA ILE A 12 7.57 1.10 3.18
C ILE A 12 8.90 1.83 2.97
N ILE A 13 8.93 2.78 2.05
CA ILE A 13 10.11 3.62 1.81
C ILE A 13 10.09 4.79 2.78
N THR A 14 8.96 5.50 2.83
CA THR A 14 8.73 6.68 3.66
C THR A 14 7.34 6.65 4.26
N VAL A 15 7.23 7.13 5.50
CA VAL A 15 5.94 7.45 6.11
C VAL A 15 6.06 8.79 6.81
N ASP A 16 5.27 9.76 6.36
CA ASP A 16 5.09 11.02 7.07
C ASP A 16 3.90 10.87 8.01
N LYS A 17 4.16 10.89 9.32
CA LYS A 17 3.15 10.87 10.40
C LYS A 17 3.01 12.25 11.05
N SER A 18 3.41 13.33 10.36
CA SER A 18 3.49 14.68 10.94
C SER A 18 2.10 15.33 11.07
N ASP A 19 1.19 14.99 10.17
CA ASP A 19 -0.18 15.51 10.10
C ASP A 19 -1.23 14.43 10.45
N ASP A 20 -2.50 14.84 10.53
CA ASP A 20 -3.64 13.94 10.74
C ASP A 20 -3.74 12.85 9.65
N VAL A 21 -3.29 13.20 8.43
CA VAL A 21 -3.21 12.30 7.28
C VAL A 21 -1.76 11.87 7.10
N TRP A 22 -1.52 10.57 7.21
CA TRP A 22 -0.21 9.97 7.01
C TRP A 22 0.04 9.76 5.53
N LEU A 23 1.13 10.34 5.04
CA LEU A 23 1.58 10.12 3.66
C LEU A 23 2.51 8.90 3.66
N ILE A 24 2.08 7.81 3.06
CA ILE A 24 2.80 6.54 3.02
C ILE A 24 3.25 6.34 1.58
N GLU A 25 4.55 6.13 1.38
CA GLU A 25 5.10 5.76 0.09
C GLU A 25 5.89 4.47 0.25
N GLY A 26 5.74 3.57 -0.71
CA GLY A 26 6.41 2.28 -0.66
C GLY A 26 6.44 1.56 -1.99
N GLU A 27 6.94 0.34 -1.93
CA GLU A 27 7.01 -0.59 -3.05
C GLU A 27 6.16 -1.84 -2.72
N ILE A 28 5.43 -2.31 -3.73
CA ILE A 28 4.64 -3.53 -3.71
C ILE A 28 5.30 -4.51 -4.67
N THR A 29 5.51 -5.74 -4.20
CA THR A 29 5.91 -6.86 -5.03
C THR A 29 4.72 -7.78 -5.23
N PHE A 30 4.30 -7.96 -6.48
CA PHE A 30 3.26 -8.88 -6.93
C PHE A 30 3.89 -10.14 -7.51
N GLU A 31 3.37 -11.30 -7.13
CA GLU A 31 3.81 -12.63 -7.59
C GLU A 31 5.34 -12.85 -7.56
N GLU A 32 6.08 -12.16 -6.68
CA GLU A 32 7.57 -12.18 -6.61
C GLU A 32 8.29 -11.74 -7.91
N GLU A 33 7.56 -11.23 -8.91
CA GLU A 33 8.07 -10.90 -10.25
C GLU A 33 7.81 -9.44 -10.66
N LEU A 34 6.69 -8.85 -10.23
CA LEU A 34 6.29 -7.50 -10.62
C LEU A 34 6.44 -6.55 -9.42
N LEU A 35 7.39 -5.64 -9.52
CA LEU A 35 7.62 -4.60 -8.51
C LEU A 35 7.06 -3.27 -8.99
N THR A 36 6.29 -2.60 -8.15
CA THR A 36 5.73 -1.28 -8.42
C THR A 36 5.77 -0.41 -7.18
N THR A 37 5.76 0.90 -7.38
CA THR A 37 5.66 1.89 -6.32
C THR A 37 4.21 2.26 -6.05
N PHE A 38 3.89 2.58 -4.81
CA PHE A 38 2.60 3.10 -4.40
C PHE A 38 2.77 4.32 -3.49
N GLN A 39 1.76 5.17 -3.53
CA GLN A 39 1.58 6.29 -2.63
C GLN A 39 0.17 6.23 -2.05
N ALA A 40 0.05 6.29 -0.74
CA ALA A 40 -1.22 6.22 -0.05
C ALA A 40 -1.33 7.31 1.02
N ASN A 41 -2.52 7.92 1.11
CA ASN A 41 -2.87 8.90 2.13
C ASN A 41 -3.79 8.22 3.14
N TYR A 42 -3.27 7.91 4.33
CA TYR A 42 -4.01 7.25 5.39
C TYR A 42 -4.44 8.26 6.45
N ASN A 43 -5.74 8.47 6.62
CA ASN A 43 -6.25 9.36 7.65
C ASN A 43 -6.26 8.64 9.01
N SER A 44 -5.32 9.00 9.88
CA SER A 44 -5.17 8.38 11.20
C SER A 44 -6.31 8.70 12.17
N ILE A 45 -7.10 9.75 11.88
CA ILE A 45 -8.23 10.18 12.70
C ILE A 45 -9.49 9.37 12.38
N THR A 46 -9.77 9.13 11.10
CA THR A 46 -10.93 8.33 10.65
C THR A 46 -10.61 6.85 10.53
N GLY A 47 -9.33 6.49 10.38
CA GLY A 47 -8.87 5.12 10.17
C GLY A 47 -9.11 4.62 8.74
N GLU A 48 -9.15 5.52 7.77
CA GLU A 48 -9.45 5.20 6.36
C GLU A 48 -8.37 5.72 5.42
N PHE A 49 -8.12 5.00 4.33
CA PHE A 49 -7.31 5.51 3.23
C PHE A 49 -8.13 6.48 2.40
N GLU A 50 -7.70 7.74 2.35
CA GLU A 50 -8.34 8.78 1.54
C GLU A 50 -7.93 8.67 0.07
N GLU A 51 -6.69 8.27 -0.19
CA GLU A 51 -6.15 8.10 -1.54
C GLU A 51 -5.14 6.95 -1.54
N LEU A 52 -5.13 6.18 -2.62
CA LEU A 52 -4.13 5.16 -2.89
C LEU A 52 -3.88 5.16 -4.40
N ASP A 53 -2.65 5.50 -4.78
CA ASP A 53 -2.20 5.55 -6.16
C ASP A 53 -1.05 4.55 -6.33
N ILE A 54 -1.16 3.70 -7.35
CA ILE A 54 -0.13 2.72 -7.71
C ILE A 54 0.39 3.07 -9.09
N GLU A 55 1.70 3.22 -9.21
CA GLU A 55 2.32 3.65 -10.46
C GLU A 55 2.05 2.64 -11.60
N THR A 56 2.13 1.35 -11.30
CA THR A 56 1.79 0.26 -12.22
C THR A 56 0.70 -0.59 -11.61
N ASP A 57 -0.54 -0.14 -11.78
CA ASP A 57 -1.74 -0.84 -11.34
C ASP A 57 -1.94 -2.14 -12.13
N PRO A 58 -1.82 -3.32 -11.50
CA PRO A 58 -2.03 -4.59 -12.16
C PRO A 58 -3.51 -4.86 -12.54
N LYS A 59 -4.46 -4.00 -12.12
CA LYS A 59 -5.93 -4.08 -12.26
C LYS A 59 -6.63 -5.31 -11.69
N ASP A 60 -5.86 -6.34 -11.35
CA ASP A 60 -6.35 -7.66 -10.92
C ASP A 60 -5.81 -7.98 -9.52
N TYR A 61 -5.78 -7.03 -8.58
CA TYR A 61 -5.40 -7.30 -7.18
C TYR A 61 -6.53 -6.89 -6.23
N ASP A 62 -6.44 -7.35 -4.99
CA ASP A 62 -7.39 -7.02 -3.94
C ASP A 62 -6.92 -5.76 -3.20
N GLU A 63 -7.63 -4.64 -3.41
CA GLU A 63 -7.28 -3.35 -2.82
C GLU A 63 -7.46 -3.32 -1.31
N ASP A 64 -8.42 -4.08 -0.77
CA ASP A 64 -8.63 -4.22 0.67
C ASP A 64 -7.43 -4.94 1.32
N ASP A 65 -6.98 -6.06 0.72
CA ASP A 65 -5.78 -6.79 1.17
C ASP A 65 -4.52 -5.88 1.09
N LEU A 66 -4.38 -5.11 0.01
CA LEU A 66 -3.30 -4.13 -0.13
C LEU A 66 -3.29 -3.14 1.03
N LYS A 67 -4.42 -2.52 1.33
CA LYS A 67 -4.54 -1.54 2.42
C LYS A 67 -4.19 -2.14 3.77
N GLU A 68 -4.68 -3.35 4.07
CA GLU A 68 -4.33 -4.06 5.30
C GLU A 68 -2.83 -4.35 5.38
N MET A 69 -2.21 -4.80 4.29
CA MET A 69 -0.78 -5.06 4.23
C MET A 69 0.05 -3.78 4.36
N ILE A 70 -0.37 -2.66 3.76
CA ILE A 70 0.30 -1.36 3.87
C ILE A 70 0.29 -0.90 5.33
N LEU A 71 -0.87 -0.93 5.99
CA LEU A 71 -0.97 -0.53 7.40
C LEU A 71 -0.05 -1.37 8.28
N LYS A 72 -0.07 -2.69 8.07
CA LYS A 72 0.80 -3.61 8.80
C LYS A 72 2.27 -3.32 8.53
N ALA A 73 2.66 -2.97 7.31
CA ALA A 73 4.02 -2.60 6.97
C ALA A 73 4.42 -1.26 7.62
N VAL A 74 3.51 -0.28 7.65
CA VAL A 74 3.69 1.01 8.35
C VAL A 74 3.79 0.86 9.86
N GLU A 75 3.09 -0.10 10.45
CA GLU A 75 3.20 -0.46 11.87
C GLU A 75 4.55 -1.13 12.18
N ASN A 76 5.12 -1.87 11.23
CA ASN A 76 6.46 -2.47 11.35
C ASN A 76 7.60 -1.51 10.96
N TYR A 77 7.28 -0.35 10.36
CA TYR A 77 8.25 0.68 10.03
C TYR A 77 8.53 1.54 11.28
N GLU A 78 9.60 1.19 12.00
CA GLU A 78 10.14 1.91 13.18
C GLU A 78 11.04 3.10 12.83
#